data_AF-A0A948SAS5-F1
#
_entry.id   AF-A0A948SAS5-F1
#
_cell.length_a   1.000
_cell.length_b   1.000
_cell.length_c   1.000
_cell.angle_alpha   90.00
_cell.angle_beta   90.00
_cell.angle_gamma   90.00
#
_symmetry.space_group_name_H-M   'P 1'
#
loop_
_entity.id
_entity.type
_entity.pdbx_description
1 polymer ?
#
loop_
_entity_poly.entity_id
_entity_poly.type
_entity_poly.pdbx_seq_one_letter_code
_entity_poly.pdbx_strand_id
1 'polypeptide(L)'
;MDLDVKAMAFVRRFKRDQESRFQQSLREPGNLEMSKPRSPGFLPFNYRNAISRFDDLLGPTNVAVLEFDPRKFSGGCVVKYFCQAAGIAQKETAGDIANESLSAEALNLLYAYRLYGPGYGQGWKALRANSLLIDKLQELKGPRLFFHSSLLTKAEDKWRADLEWTMQRTGFDLLGNIYEDDEKPCVRREEDMHCFTPESLDWLAHAIDVRAGKLRNARSEEVAAAMGALYRKLAHRTPLVRARDFLRNCLSPK
;
A
#
# COMPACT_ATOMS: atom_id res chain seq x y z
N MET A 1 -38.89 0.38 12.34
CA MET A 1 -38.28 -0.67 11.51
C MET A 1 -36.92 -0.95 12.15
N ASP A 2 -36.79 -2.05 12.87
CA ASP A 2 -35.48 -2.54 13.29
C ASP A 2 -34.81 -3.16 12.07
N LEU A 3 -33.86 -2.44 11.49
CA LEU A 3 -32.98 -3.01 10.48
C LEU A 3 -31.91 -3.81 11.23
N ASP A 4 -31.85 -5.13 11.02
CA ASP A 4 -30.78 -6.00 11.51
C ASP A 4 -29.50 -5.74 10.70
N VAL A 5 -28.86 -4.60 10.96
CA VAL A 5 -27.62 -4.17 10.31
C VAL A 5 -26.45 -4.47 11.24
N LYS A 6 -25.47 -5.20 10.71
CA LYS A 6 -24.22 -5.53 11.40
C LYS A 6 -23.04 -4.98 10.63
N ALA A 7 -21.99 -4.58 11.35
CA ALA A 7 -20.74 -4.14 10.78
C ALA A 7 -19.62 -5.13 11.10
N MET A 8 -18.70 -5.30 10.15
CA MET A 8 -17.46 -6.06 10.34
C MET A 8 -16.27 -5.17 9.99
N ALA A 9 -15.39 -4.95 10.97
CA ALA A 9 -14.15 -4.18 10.82
C ALA A 9 -12.95 -5.10 10.98
N PHE A 10 -11.90 -4.86 10.18
CA PHE A 10 -10.64 -5.57 10.28
C PHE A 10 -9.54 -4.62 10.75
N VAL A 11 -8.89 -4.96 11.86
CA VAL A 11 -7.80 -4.20 12.45
C VAL A 11 -6.48 -4.91 12.21
N ARG A 12 -5.44 -4.19 11.78
CA ARG A 12 -4.13 -4.78 11.50
C ARG A 12 -3.12 -4.36 12.57
N ARG A 13 -2.18 -5.26 12.89
CA ARG A 13 -1.03 -4.95 13.75
C ARG A 13 -0.29 -3.69 13.27
N PHE A 14 0.11 -2.86 14.22
CA PHE A 14 0.60 -1.51 14.01
C PHE A 14 1.71 -1.43 12.96
N LYS A 15 2.79 -2.20 13.13
CA LYS A 15 3.91 -2.25 12.17
C LYS A 15 3.45 -2.59 10.74
N ARG A 16 2.63 -3.63 10.60
CA ARG A 16 2.13 -4.09 9.29
C ARG A 16 1.13 -3.12 8.66
N ASP A 17 0.39 -2.37 9.46
CA ASP A 17 -0.48 -1.28 9.00
C ASP A 17 0.35 -0.12 8.45
N GLN A 18 1.38 0.33 9.19
CA GLN A 18 2.28 1.42 8.74
C GLN A 18 2.98 1.08 7.42
N GLU A 19 3.57 -0.11 7.32
CA GLU A 19 4.21 -0.58 6.08
C GLU A 19 3.24 -0.58 4.90
N SER A 20 2.01 -1.06 5.11
CA SER A 20 0.99 -1.16 4.07
C SER A 20 0.48 0.21 3.64
N ARG A 21 0.27 1.13 4.59
CA ARG A 21 -0.17 2.50 4.31
C ARG A 21 0.90 3.27 3.56
N PHE A 22 2.15 3.11 3.95
CA PHE A 22 3.26 3.71 3.24
C PHE A 22 3.31 3.23 1.78
N GLN A 23 3.23 1.91 1.54
CA GLN A 23 3.16 1.38 0.18
C GLN A 23 1.97 1.91 -0.61
N GLN A 24 0.77 1.94 0.00
CA GLN A 24 -0.42 2.46 -0.65
C GLN A 24 -0.25 3.93 -1.02
N SER A 25 0.31 4.73 -0.13
CA SER A 25 0.56 6.15 -0.40
C SER A 25 1.47 6.32 -1.63
N LEU A 26 2.55 5.54 -1.75
CA LEU A 26 3.47 5.64 -2.89
C LEU A 26 2.83 5.24 -4.21
N ARG A 27 1.96 4.23 -4.18
CA ARG A 27 1.18 3.79 -5.35
C ARG A 27 0.18 4.85 -5.76
N GLU A 28 -0.43 5.49 -4.78
CA GLU A 28 -1.37 6.55 -5.03
C GLU A 28 -0.70 7.76 -5.68
N PRO A 29 -1.43 8.45 -6.54
CA PRO A 29 -0.99 9.70 -7.06
C PRO A 29 -0.88 10.75 -5.93
N GLY A 30 0.34 11.15 -5.55
CA GLY A 30 0.62 12.35 -4.73
C GLY A 30 2.12 12.69 -4.61
N ASN A 31 2.44 13.87 -4.06
CA ASN A 31 3.80 14.17 -3.59
C ASN A 31 3.95 13.59 -2.17
N LEU A 32 4.94 12.74 -1.99
CA LEU A 32 5.24 12.10 -0.70
C LEU A 32 6.66 12.39 -0.28
N GLU A 33 6.80 12.81 0.97
CA GLU A 33 8.09 13.06 1.63
C GLU A 33 8.01 12.44 3.02
N MET A 34 8.76 11.38 3.31
CA MET A 34 8.69 10.69 4.60
C MET A 34 8.88 11.64 5.79
N SER A 35 9.74 12.65 5.65
CA SER A 35 10.01 13.69 6.63
C SER A 35 8.87 14.70 6.89
N LYS A 36 7.83 14.77 6.05
CA LYS A 36 6.72 15.71 6.26
C LYS A 36 5.72 15.18 7.31
N PRO A 37 5.31 15.99 8.31
CA PRO A 37 4.37 15.59 9.38
C PRO A 37 2.98 15.14 8.89
N ARG A 38 2.65 15.47 7.63
CA ARG A 38 1.40 15.11 6.96
C ARG A 38 1.56 13.99 5.94
N SER A 39 2.73 13.36 5.85
CA SER A 39 2.91 12.26 4.91
C SER A 39 2.05 11.07 5.34
N PRO A 40 1.13 10.60 4.47
CA PRO A 40 0.19 9.52 4.72
C PRO A 40 0.78 8.22 5.29
N GLY A 41 2.09 7.99 5.16
CA GLY A 41 2.77 6.79 5.63
C GLY A 41 3.00 6.68 7.15
N PHE A 42 2.83 7.76 7.92
CA PHE A 42 3.10 7.77 9.38
C PHE A 42 1.91 8.24 10.24
N LEU A 43 0.72 8.36 9.63
CA LEU A 43 -0.53 8.54 10.36
C LEU A 43 -1.27 7.19 10.37
N PRO A 44 -1.12 6.35 11.41
CA PRO A 44 -2.00 5.21 11.62
C PRO A 44 -3.46 5.63 11.56
N PHE A 45 -4.26 4.66 11.17
CA PHE A 45 -5.71 4.79 11.26
C PHE A 45 -6.10 5.04 12.71
N ASN A 46 -6.92 6.06 12.95
CA ASN A 46 -7.55 6.26 14.24
C ASN A 46 -8.66 5.22 14.40
N TYR A 47 -8.29 4.02 14.86
CA TYR A 47 -9.20 2.89 15.00
C TYR A 47 -10.32 3.22 15.98
N ARG A 48 -10.01 3.96 17.05
CA ARG A 48 -10.99 4.41 18.03
C ARG A 48 -12.10 5.21 17.38
N ASN A 49 -11.76 6.25 16.64
CA ASN A 49 -12.75 7.10 15.98
C ASN A 49 -13.53 6.33 14.91
N ALA A 50 -12.89 5.41 14.19
CA ALA A 50 -13.60 4.62 13.19
C ALA A 50 -14.59 3.63 13.84
N ILE A 51 -14.16 2.87 14.85
CA ILE A 51 -14.97 1.83 15.49
C ILE A 51 -16.07 2.45 16.36
N SER A 52 -15.75 3.46 17.17
CA SER A 52 -16.74 4.12 18.06
C SER A 52 -17.94 4.65 17.31
N ARG A 53 -17.75 5.24 16.12
CA ARG A 53 -18.87 5.72 15.28
C ARG A 53 -19.84 4.61 14.89
N PHE A 54 -19.37 3.39 14.68
CA PHE A 54 -20.24 2.24 14.42
C PHE A 54 -20.79 1.64 15.70
N ASP A 55 -20.01 1.59 16.79
CA ASP A 55 -20.49 1.15 18.11
C ASP A 55 -21.64 2.04 18.60
N ASP A 56 -21.54 3.37 18.41
CA ASP A 56 -22.56 4.36 18.80
C ASP A 56 -23.84 4.21 17.96
N LEU A 57 -23.71 3.87 16.67
CA LEU A 57 -24.84 3.79 15.74
C LEU A 57 -25.56 2.43 15.79
N LEU A 58 -24.81 1.34 15.85
CA LEU A 58 -25.33 -0.04 15.74
C LEU A 58 -25.37 -0.77 17.08
N GLY A 59 -24.68 -0.24 18.09
CA GLY A 59 -24.40 -0.96 19.34
C GLY A 59 -23.15 -1.85 19.19
N PRO A 60 -22.29 -1.96 20.23
CA PRO A 60 -21.03 -2.69 20.14
C PRO A 60 -21.19 -4.19 19.88
N THR A 61 -22.34 -4.78 20.23
CA THR A 61 -22.66 -6.19 19.95
C THR A 61 -22.94 -6.46 18.47
N ASN A 62 -23.28 -5.42 17.70
CA ASN A 62 -23.53 -5.51 16.25
C ASN A 62 -22.30 -5.11 15.41
N VAL A 63 -21.18 -4.80 16.07
CA VAL A 63 -19.91 -4.45 15.42
C VAL A 63 -18.87 -5.51 15.75
N ALA A 64 -18.65 -6.42 14.80
CA ALA A 64 -17.58 -7.40 14.87
C ALA A 64 -16.25 -6.75 14.48
N VAL A 65 -15.26 -6.76 15.37
CA VAL A 65 -13.92 -6.27 15.09
C VAL A 65 -12.95 -7.45 15.12
N LEU A 66 -12.26 -7.70 14.02
CA LEU A 66 -11.43 -8.89 13.80
C LEU A 66 -9.98 -8.51 13.46
N GLU A 67 -9.01 -9.32 13.87
CA GLU A 67 -7.62 -9.13 13.44
C GLU A 67 -7.49 -9.44 11.93
N PHE A 68 -6.87 -8.54 11.18
CA PHE A 68 -6.48 -8.76 9.81
C PHE A 68 -5.25 -9.67 9.76
N ASP A 69 -5.50 -10.98 9.63
CA ASP A 69 -4.47 -11.99 9.40
C ASP A 69 -4.88 -12.87 8.22
N PRO A 70 -4.25 -12.70 7.04
CA PRO A 70 -4.56 -13.52 5.86
C PRO A 70 -4.50 -15.02 6.10
N ARG A 71 -3.68 -15.50 7.05
CA ARG A 71 -3.59 -16.93 7.38
C ARG A 71 -4.86 -17.47 8.03
N LYS A 72 -5.67 -16.60 8.63
CA LYS A 72 -6.97 -16.93 9.22
C LYS A 72 -8.12 -16.87 8.21
N PHE A 73 -7.88 -16.41 6.99
CA PHE A 73 -8.91 -16.23 5.97
C PHE A 73 -8.96 -17.41 5.00
N SER A 74 -10.16 -17.83 4.62
CA SER A 74 -10.41 -18.90 3.65
C SER A 74 -9.71 -18.58 2.32
N GLY A 75 -8.67 -19.37 1.99
CA GLY A 75 -7.83 -19.15 0.81
C GLY A 75 -7.06 -17.82 0.83
N GLY A 76 -6.76 -17.27 2.01
CA GLY A 76 -6.01 -16.02 2.16
C GLY A 76 -6.80 -14.75 1.81
N CYS A 77 -8.10 -14.85 1.55
CA CYS A 77 -8.90 -13.74 1.02
C CYS A 77 -9.91 -13.21 2.04
N VAL A 78 -9.70 -11.96 2.47
CA VAL A 78 -10.60 -11.28 3.43
C VAL A 78 -12.03 -11.14 2.89
N VAL A 79 -12.20 -10.99 1.57
CA VAL A 79 -13.53 -10.90 0.95
C VAL A 79 -14.26 -12.25 1.04
N LYS A 80 -13.55 -13.36 0.81
CA LYS A 80 -14.10 -14.72 1.00
C LYS A 80 -14.52 -14.95 2.44
N TYR A 81 -13.64 -14.57 3.38
CA TYR A 81 -13.93 -14.65 4.80
C TYR A 81 -15.18 -13.82 5.18
N PHE A 82 -15.25 -12.56 4.73
CA PHE A 82 -16.38 -11.68 4.99
C PHE A 82 -17.70 -12.26 4.45
N CYS A 83 -17.75 -12.70 3.20
CA CYS A 83 -18.97 -13.28 2.63
C CYS A 83 -19.40 -14.55 3.35
N GLN A 84 -18.45 -15.41 3.74
CA GLN A 84 -18.75 -16.58 4.54
C GLN A 84 -19.37 -16.20 5.90
N ALA A 85 -18.77 -15.24 6.60
CA ALA A 85 -19.28 -14.78 7.89
C ALA A 85 -20.64 -14.07 7.78
N ALA A 86 -20.90 -13.42 6.65
CA ALA A 86 -22.17 -12.73 6.37
C ALA A 86 -23.24 -13.65 5.74
N GLY A 87 -22.95 -14.94 5.49
CA GLY A 87 -23.87 -15.86 4.83
C GLY A 87 -24.16 -15.51 3.35
N ILE A 88 -23.27 -14.75 2.71
CA ILE A 88 -23.39 -14.34 1.31
C ILE A 88 -22.80 -15.43 0.43
N ALA A 89 -23.64 -16.03 -0.42
CA ALA A 89 -23.19 -17.00 -1.41
C ALA A 89 -22.20 -16.35 -2.39
N GLN A 90 -20.99 -16.89 -2.46
CA GLN A 90 -20.00 -16.47 -3.45
C GLN A 90 -20.10 -17.37 -4.68
N LYS A 91 -20.20 -16.77 -5.86
CA LYS A 91 -19.83 -17.47 -7.10
C LYS A 91 -18.33 -17.66 -7.08
N GLU A 92 -17.84 -18.80 -7.59
CA GLU A 92 -16.41 -19.01 -7.80
C GLU A 92 -15.89 -17.96 -8.80
N THR A 93 -15.42 -16.83 -8.29
CA THR A 93 -14.61 -15.91 -9.08
C THR A 93 -13.19 -16.43 -9.03
N ALA A 94 -12.57 -16.64 -10.20
CA ALA A 94 -11.13 -16.83 -10.31
C ALA A 94 -10.46 -15.69 -9.53
N GLY A 95 -9.86 -16.05 -8.40
CA GLY A 95 -9.36 -15.07 -7.43
C GLY A 95 -8.02 -14.54 -7.89
N ASP A 96 -8.02 -13.47 -8.67
CA ASP A 96 -6.81 -12.67 -8.84
C ASP A 96 -6.45 -12.09 -7.46
N ILE A 97 -5.27 -12.42 -6.95
CA ILE A 97 -4.73 -11.79 -5.74
C ILE A 97 -4.36 -10.36 -6.12
N ALA A 98 -5.34 -9.46 -6.08
CA ALA A 98 -5.19 -8.07 -6.52
C ALA A 98 -4.25 -7.22 -5.63
N ASN A 99 -3.71 -7.80 -4.55
CA ASN A 99 -2.88 -7.11 -3.56
C ASN A 99 -1.46 -7.66 -3.49
N GLU A 100 -0.83 -7.95 -4.62
CA GLU A 100 0.62 -8.17 -4.62
C GLU A 100 1.33 -6.89 -4.20
N SER A 101 2.06 -6.95 -3.08
CA SER A 101 2.92 -5.87 -2.58
C SER A 101 4.07 -5.62 -3.55
N LEU A 102 4.53 -4.37 -3.65
CA LEU A 102 5.74 -4.09 -4.41
C LEU A 102 6.95 -4.58 -3.58
N SER A 103 8.02 -4.99 -4.26
CA SER A 103 9.30 -5.25 -3.62
C SER A 103 9.87 -3.97 -3.02
N ALA A 104 10.80 -4.10 -2.07
CA ALA A 104 11.50 -2.97 -1.47
C ALA A 104 12.22 -2.14 -2.56
N GLU A 105 12.85 -2.81 -3.51
CA GLU A 105 13.54 -2.21 -4.64
C GLU A 105 12.59 -1.42 -5.54
N ALA A 106 11.43 -1.99 -5.87
CA ALA A 106 10.41 -1.29 -6.64
C ALA A 106 9.88 -0.06 -5.90
N LEU A 107 9.74 -0.14 -4.58
CA LEU A 107 9.32 0.99 -3.75
C LEU A 107 10.40 2.07 -3.66
N ASN A 108 11.69 1.74 -3.61
CA ASN A 108 12.78 2.72 -3.64
C ASN A 108 12.79 3.50 -4.96
N LEU A 109 12.65 2.80 -6.09
CA LEU A 109 12.53 3.45 -7.41
C LEU A 109 11.31 4.37 -7.49
N LEU A 110 10.16 3.88 -7.02
CA LEU A 110 8.93 4.67 -6.98
C LEU A 110 9.05 5.88 -6.05
N TYR A 111 9.67 5.72 -4.89
CA TYR A 111 9.94 6.78 -3.92
C TYR A 111 10.74 7.92 -4.54
N ALA A 112 11.87 7.59 -5.19
CA ALA A 112 12.69 8.56 -5.90
C ALA A 112 11.88 9.32 -6.96
N TYR A 113 11.04 8.61 -7.72
CA TYR A 113 10.17 9.25 -8.71
C TYR A 113 9.12 10.18 -8.10
N ARG A 114 8.51 9.80 -6.96
CA ARG A 114 7.54 10.66 -6.25
C ARG A 114 8.19 11.91 -5.67
N LEU A 115 9.43 11.79 -5.23
CA LEU A 115 10.15 12.87 -4.56
C LEU A 115 10.78 13.86 -5.56
N TYR A 116 11.50 13.35 -6.57
CA TYR A 116 12.29 14.18 -7.49
C TYR A 116 11.74 14.23 -8.92
N GLY A 117 10.76 13.40 -9.24
CA GLY A 117 10.15 13.37 -10.58
C GLY A 117 9.23 14.57 -10.83
N PRO A 118 8.83 14.80 -12.09
CA PRO A 118 7.93 15.90 -12.48
C PRO A 118 6.46 15.70 -12.01
N GLY A 119 6.19 14.71 -11.15
CA GLY A 119 4.85 14.21 -10.84
C GLY A 119 4.25 13.37 -11.98
N TYR A 120 2.99 12.95 -11.81
CA TYR A 120 2.29 12.04 -12.74
C TYR A 120 1.13 12.73 -13.48
N GLY A 121 1.07 14.06 -13.52
CA GLY A 121 0.00 14.82 -14.20
C GLY A 121 -1.38 14.70 -13.52
N GLN A 122 -2.43 15.18 -14.19
CA GLN A 122 -3.81 15.16 -13.68
C GLN A 122 -4.78 14.46 -14.65
N GLY A 123 -5.89 13.95 -14.11
CA GLY A 123 -6.97 13.34 -14.89
C GLY A 123 -6.81 11.85 -15.18
N TRP A 124 -7.78 11.26 -15.90
CA TRP A 124 -7.86 9.81 -16.10
C TRP A 124 -6.64 9.20 -16.82
N LYS A 125 -6.01 9.94 -17.75
CA LYS A 125 -4.80 9.48 -18.46
C LYS A 125 -3.63 9.31 -17.49
N ALA A 126 -3.47 10.27 -16.57
CA ALA A 126 -2.46 10.24 -15.53
C ALA A 126 -2.65 9.05 -14.58
N LEU A 127 -3.90 8.82 -14.13
CA LEU A 127 -4.24 7.67 -13.29
C LEU A 127 -3.95 6.34 -13.98
N ARG A 128 -4.30 6.22 -15.27
CA ARG A 128 -4.04 5.02 -16.06
C ARG A 128 -2.55 4.76 -16.28
N ALA A 129 -1.79 5.79 -16.66
CA ALA A 129 -0.34 5.67 -16.82
C ALA A 129 0.34 5.33 -15.48
N ASN A 130 -0.18 5.84 -14.36
CA ASN A 130 0.27 5.46 -13.03
C ASN A 130 -0.01 3.99 -12.74
N SER A 131 -1.22 3.49 -13.02
CA SER A 131 -1.55 2.05 -12.89
C SER A 131 -0.56 1.19 -13.68
N LEU A 132 -0.32 1.52 -14.95
CA LEU A 132 0.63 0.80 -15.79
C LEU A 132 2.06 0.84 -15.23
N LEU A 133 2.47 1.95 -14.62
CA LEU A 133 3.77 2.05 -13.94
C LEU A 133 3.83 1.11 -12.74
N ILE A 134 2.77 1.06 -11.91
CA ILE A 134 2.70 0.15 -10.77
C ILE A 134 2.71 -1.32 -11.23
N ASP A 135 1.94 -1.67 -12.25
CA ASP A 135 1.91 -3.01 -12.84
C ASP A 135 3.31 -3.40 -13.35
N LYS A 136 4.00 -2.47 -14.01
CA LYS A 136 5.37 -2.71 -14.49
C LYS A 136 6.34 -2.91 -13.33
N LEU A 137 6.22 -2.14 -12.26
CA LEU A 137 7.05 -2.28 -11.06
C LEU A 137 6.82 -3.61 -10.31
N GLN A 138 5.65 -4.25 -10.44
CA GLN A 138 5.39 -5.59 -9.88
C GLN A 138 6.22 -6.70 -10.54
N GLU A 139 6.75 -6.46 -11.74
CA GLU A 139 7.68 -7.39 -12.40
C GLU A 139 9.06 -7.40 -11.71
N LEU A 140 9.45 -6.32 -11.02
CA LEU A 140 10.72 -6.24 -10.28
C LEU A 140 10.62 -7.05 -8.98
N LYS A 141 11.11 -8.29 -9.04
CA LYS A 141 11.13 -9.20 -7.89
C LYS A 141 12.18 -8.78 -6.86
N GLY A 142 11.85 -9.00 -5.60
CA GLY A 142 12.69 -8.65 -4.45
C GLY A 142 11.95 -8.91 -3.14
N PRO A 143 12.63 -8.77 -1.99
CA PRO A 143 12.00 -8.86 -0.69
C PRO A 143 10.92 -7.79 -0.51
N ARG A 144 10.02 -8.02 0.44
CA ARG A 144 9.06 -7.01 0.87
C ARG A 144 9.78 -5.89 1.64
N LEU A 145 9.27 -4.67 1.53
CA LEU A 145 9.68 -3.56 2.40
C LEU A 145 9.29 -3.81 3.86
N PHE A 146 10.27 -3.70 4.76
CA PHE A 146 10.08 -3.70 6.20
C PHE A 146 10.50 -2.37 6.81
N PHE A 147 9.80 -1.93 7.84
CA PHE A 147 10.24 -0.81 8.66
C PHE A 147 11.04 -1.31 9.86
N HIS A 148 12.13 -0.63 10.17
CA HIS A 148 12.83 -0.86 11.41
C HIS A 148 12.02 -0.28 12.58
N SER A 149 12.05 -0.93 13.74
CA SER A 149 11.36 -0.46 14.95
C SER A 149 11.65 1.01 15.31
N SER A 150 12.87 1.49 15.05
CA SER A 150 13.26 2.89 15.31
C SER A 150 12.44 3.94 14.56
N LEU A 151 11.83 3.61 13.42
CA LEU A 151 10.88 4.51 12.74
C LEU A 151 9.52 4.54 13.42
N LEU A 152 9.16 3.45 14.09
CA LEU A 152 7.84 3.22 14.65
C LEU A 152 7.72 3.72 16.08
N THR A 153 8.79 3.70 16.87
CA THR A 153 8.77 4.13 18.29
C THR A 153 8.19 5.54 18.47
N LYS A 154 8.62 6.50 17.63
CA LYS A 154 8.08 7.87 17.66
C LYS A 154 6.60 7.94 17.28
N ALA A 155 6.17 7.11 16.35
CA ALA A 155 4.76 7.04 15.95
C ALA A 155 3.92 6.37 17.04
N GLU A 156 4.44 5.32 17.68
CA GLU A 156 3.75 4.60 18.76
C GLU A 156 3.35 5.56 19.89
N ASP A 157 4.26 6.42 20.36
CA ASP A 157 3.95 7.36 21.45
C ASP A 157 2.78 8.29 21.12
N LYS A 158 2.69 8.73 19.86
CA LYS A 158 1.59 9.58 19.39
C LYS A 158 0.25 8.84 19.37
N TRP A 159 0.26 7.53 19.16
CA TRP A 159 -0.94 6.73 18.90
C TRP A 159 -1.26 5.70 19.98
N ARG A 160 -0.46 5.69 21.05
CA ARG A 160 -0.57 4.77 22.18
C ARG A 160 -1.99 4.67 22.73
N ALA A 161 -2.63 5.81 22.97
CA ALA A 161 -4.00 5.85 23.49
C ALA A 161 -5.05 5.25 22.54
N ASP A 162 -4.88 5.39 21.22
CA ASP A 162 -5.77 4.77 20.22
C ASP A 162 -5.57 3.25 20.16
N LEU A 163 -4.30 2.83 20.16
CA LEU A 163 -3.93 1.42 20.17
C LEU A 163 -4.42 0.73 21.45
N GLU A 164 -4.18 1.30 22.63
CA GLU A 164 -4.65 0.78 23.92
C GLU A 164 -6.17 0.65 23.96
N TRP A 165 -6.90 1.68 23.52
CA TRP A 165 -8.36 1.61 23.43
C TRP A 165 -8.81 0.47 22.51
N THR A 166 -8.16 0.32 21.36
CA THR A 166 -8.52 -0.71 20.38
C THR A 166 -8.18 -2.11 20.90
N MET A 167 -7.04 -2.29 21.59
CA MET A 167 -6.67 -3.54 22.24
C MET A 167 -7.68 -3.90 23.35
N GLN A 168 -8.13 -2.93 24.15
CA GLN A 168 -9.19 -3.15 25.14
C GLN A 168 -10.53 -3.53 24.49
N ARG A 169 -10.91 -2.88 23.39
CA ARG A 169 -12.16 -3.14 22.66
C ARG A 169 -12.19 -4.50 21.97
N THR A 170 -11.02 -5.01 21.56
CA THR A 170 -10.91 -6.20 20.69
C THR A 170 -10.29 -7.42 21.36
N GLY A 171 -9.50 -7.22 22.41
CA GLY A 171 -8.68 -8.26 23.04
C GLY A 171 -7.45 -8.66 22.22
N PHE A 172 -7.17 -8.02 21.08
CA PHE A 172 -6.01 -8.34 20.25
C PHE A 172 -4.78 -7.53 20.67
N ASP A 173 -3.61 -8.15 20.61
CA ASP A 173 -2.34 -7.44 20.70
C ASP A 173 -2.00 -6.78 19.34
N LEU A 174 -2.29 -5.49 19.23
CA LEU A 174 -2.04 -4.71 18.01
C LEU A 174 -0.61 -4.21 17.91
N LEU A 175 0.14 -4.14 19.01
CA LEU A 175 1.56 -3.76 18.97
C LEU A 175 2.38 -4.96 18.49
N GLY A 176 2.11 -6.15 19.02
CA GLY A 176 2.87 -7.36 18.71
C GLY A 176 4.36 -7.17 18.96
N ASN A 177 5.17 -7.97 18.26
CA ASN A 177 6.62 -7.78 18.24
C ASN A 177 7.02 -6.81 17.10
N ILE A 178 7.16 -5.52 17.39
CA ILE A 178 7.61 -4.53 16.40
C ILE A 178 9.06 -4.72 15.95
N TYR A 179 9.84 -5.55 16.66
CA TYR A 179 11.25 -5.84 16.39
C TYR A 179 11.47 -7.06 15.48
N GLU A 180 10.39 -7.80 15.13
CA GLU A 180 10.45 -9.08 14.38
C GLU A 180 11.27 -9.02 13.07
N ASP A 181 11.31 -7.86 12.41
CA ASP A 181 11.95 -7.68 11.11
C ASP A 181 13.22 -6.80 11.16
N ASP A 182 13.72 -6.45 12.35
CA ASP A 182 14.81 -5.46 12.47
C ASP A 182 16.16 -5.96 11.94
N GLU A 183 16.35 -7.28 11.92
CA GLU A 183 17.53 -7.95 11.35
C GLU A 183 17.44 -8.13 9.82
N LYS A 184 16.27 -7.87 9.23
CA LYS A 184 16.09 -7.92 7.77
C LYS A 184 16.54 -6.59 7.15
N PRO A 185 16.78 -6.55 5.82
CA PRO A 185 16.86 -5.28 5.10
C PRO A 185 15.58 -4.46 5.36
N CYS A 186 15.72 -3.35 6.07
CA CYS A 186 14.61 -2.53 6.55
C CYS A 186 14.94 -1.04 6.42
N VAL A 187 13.90 -0.23 6.31
CA VAL A 187 14.00 1.24 6.31
C VAL A 187 14.08 1.70 7.75
N ARG A 188 15.19 2.33 8.12
CA ARG A 188 15.46 2.94 9.43
C ARG A 188 15.28 4.45 9.40
N ARG A 189 15.44 5.03 8.21
CA ARG A 189 15.35 6.47 7.92
C ARG A 189 15.06 6.69 6.44
N GLU A 190 14.70 7.91 6.07
CA GLU A 190 14.33 8.26 4.70
C GLU A 190 15.47 7.99 3.69
N GLU A 191 16.73 8.17 4.12
CA GLU A 191 17.90 7.93 3.28
C GLU A 191 18.00 6.48 2.77
N ASP A 192 17.45 5.51 3.51
CA ASP A 192 17.48 4.11 3.09
C ASP A 192 16.58 3.85 1.87
N MET A 193 15.61 4.73 1.59
CA MET A 193 14.80 4.69 0.35
C MET A 193 15.59 5.11 -0.89
N HIS A 194 16.79 5.69 -0.70
CA HIS A 194 17.72 6.07 -1.77
C HIS A 194 18.82 5.04 -1.99
N CYS A 195 18.79 3.92 -1.26
CA CYS A 195 19.69 2.79 -1.49
C CYS A 195 19.13 1.91 -2.61
N PHE A 196 19.60 2.13 -3.84
CA PHE A 196 19.25 1.32 -5.00
C PHE A 196 20.24 0.18 -5.19
N THR A 197 19.74 -1.03 -5.44
CA THR A 197 20.60 -2.17 -5.78
C THR A 197 21.02 -2.13 -7.26
N PRO A 198 22.19 -2.65 -7.63
CA PRO A 198 22.59 -2.77 -9.03
C PRO A 198 21.54 -3.47 -9.89
N GLU A 199 20.87 -4.49 -9.35
CA GLU A 199 19.82 -5.25 -10.02
C GLU A 199 18.59 -4.39 -10.32
N SER A 200 18.16 -3.55 -9.37
CA SER A 200 17.03 -2.63 -9.56
C SER A 200 17.33 -1.55 -10.60
N LEU A 201 18.57 -1.07 -10.63
CA LEU A 201 19.03 -0.05 -11.59
C LEU A 201 19.21 -0.63 -12.99
N ASP A 202 19.74 -1.86 -13.10
CA ASP A 202 19.85 -2.57 -14.37
C ASP A 202 18.47 -2.95 -14.93
N TRP A 203 17.53 -3.34 -14.06
CA TRP A 203 16.12 -3.54 -14.43
C TRP A 203 15.50 -2.26 -14.99
N LEU A 204 15.68 -1.11 -14.30
CA LEU A 204 15.15 0.16 -14.76
C LEU A 204 15.77 0.56 -16.10
N ALA A 205 17.10 0.43 -16.24
CA ALA A 205 17.81 0.72 -17.49
C ALA A 205 17.23 -0.11 -18.65
N HIS A 206 17.04 -1.41 -18.45
CA HIS A 206 16.41 -2.28 -19.44
C HIS A 206 14.98 -1.86 -19.78
N ALA A 207 14.17 -1.50 -18.76
CA ALA A 207 12.79 -1.07 -18.96
C ALA A 207 12.65 0.20 -19.84
N ILE A 208 13.69 1.03 -19.88
CA ILE A 208 13.77 2.25 -20.71
C ILE A 208 14.70 2.12 -21.94
N ASP A 209 15.07 0.90 -22.33
CA ASP A 209 15.94 0.60 -23.48
C ASP A 209 17.34 1.25 -23.39
N VAL A 210 17.86 1.42 -22.16
CA VAL A 210 19.22 1.89 -21.89
C VAL A 210 20.11 0.71 -21.50
N ARG A 211 21.39 0.77 -21.86
CA ARG A 211 22.38 -0.28 -21.52
C ARG A 211 22.47 -0.49 -20.00
N ALA A 212 22.42 -1.75 -19.56
CA ALA A 212 22.70 -2.13 -18.18
C ALA A 212 24.05 -1.56 -17.70
N GLY A 213 24.14 -1.18 -16.44
CA GLY A 213 25.28 -0.51 -15.86
C GLY A 213 25.25 1.01 -15.96
N LYS A 214 24.47 1.60 -16.89
CA LYS A 214 24.47 3.05 -17.11
C LYS A 214 23.97 3.85 -15.91
N LEU A 215 23.09 3.25 -15.10
CA LEU A 215 22.50 3.90 -13.92
C LEU A 215 23.20 3.55 -12.60
N ARG A 216 24.26 2.71 -12.59
CA ARG A 216 24.84 2.15 -11.34
C ARG A 216 25.36 3.19 -10.34
N ASN A 217 25.71 4.38 -10.81
CA ASN A 217 26.17 5.49 -9.97
C ASN A 217 25.22 6.70 -10.05
N ALA A 218 23.99 6.49 -10.52
CA ALA A 218 23.00 7.54 -10.65
C ALA A 218 22.59 8.04 -9.26
N ARG A 219 22.50 9.37 -9.12
CA ARG A 219 21.88 9.99 -7.96
C ARG A 219 20.36 9.82 -8.00
N SER A 220 19.69 10.05 -6.88
CA SER A 220 18.23 9.88 -6.77
C SER A 220 17.44 10.67 -7.82
N GLU A 221 17.90 11.87 -8.19
CA GLU A 221 17.28 12.70 -9.24
C GLU A 221 17.44 12.08 -10.63
N GLU A 222 18.57 11.44 -10.90
CA GLU A 222 18.84 10.75 -12.16
C GLU A 222 18.00 9.46 -12.26
N VAL A 223 17.86 8.73 -11.14
CA VAL A 223 16.93 7.58 -11.04
C VAL A 223 15.48 8.04 -11.24
N ALA A 224 15.08 9.16 -10.63
CA ALA A 224 13.76 9.74 -10.84
C ALA A 224 13.52 10.17 -12.29
N ALA A 225 14.51 10.75 -12.96
CA ALA A 225 14.42 11.07 -14.38
C ALA A 225 14.26 9.82 -15.26
N ALA A 226 14.98 8.73 -14.93
CA ALA A 226 14.84 7.44 -15.60
C ALA A 226 13.44 6.81 -15.38
N MET A 227 12.91 6.87 -14.15
CA MET A 227 11.53 6.50 -13.85
C MET A 227 10.51 7.35 -14.61
N GLY A 228 10.77 8.65 -14.77
CA GLY A 228 9.95 9.53 -15.61
C GLY A 228 9.98 9.16 -17.09
N ALA A 229 11.12 8.66 -17.60
CA ALA A 229 11.22 8.13 -18.95
C ALA A 229 10.38 6.84 -19.11
N LEU A 230 10.44 5.93 -18.13
CA LEU A 230 9.59 4.74 -18.08
C LEU A 230 8.10 5.12 -18.07
N TYR A 231 7.70 6.05 -17.21
CA TYR A 231 6.34 6.55 -17.13
C TYR A 231 5.83 7.07 -18.48
N ARG A 232 6.61 7.93 -19.17
CA ARG A 232 6.25 8.45 -20.50
C ARG A 232 6.14 7.32 -21.54
N LYS A 233 7.10 6.38 -21.56
CA LYS A 233 7.09 5.23 -22.45
C LYS A 233 5.80 4.41 -22.30
N LEU A 234 5.35 4.17 -21.06
CA LEU A 234 4.10 3.47 -20.77
C LEU A 234 2.86 4.28 -21.16
N ALA A 235 2.85 5.58 -20.88
CA ALA A 235 1.75 6.48 -21.23
C ALA A 235 1.51 6.52 -22.75
N HIS A 236 2.57 6.50 -23.58
CA HIS A 236 2.46 6.52 -25.04
C HIS A 236 2.00 5.20 -25.67
N ARG A 237 2.17 4.06 -24.99
CA ARG A 237 1.73 2.75 -25.47
C ARG A 237 0.22 2.51 -25.34
N THR A 238 -0.49 3.44 -24.74
CA THR A 238 -1.93 3.29 -24.49
C THR A 238 -2.73 3.92 -25.64
N PRO A 239 -3.40 3.14 -26.50
CA PRO A 239 -4.33 3.72 -27.46
C PRO A 239 -5.44 4.48 -26.72
N LEU A 240 -5.92 5.56 -27.32
CA LEU A 240 -7.07 6.34 -26.86
C LEU A 240 -8.34 5.50 -26.90
N VAL A 241 -8.49 4.55 -25.98
CA VAL A 241 -9.79 3.93 -25.72
C VAL A 241 -10.67 5.05 -25.16
N ARG A 242 -11.76 5.35 -25.86
CA ARG A 242 -12.69 6.43 -25.49
C ARG A 242 -13.09 6.24 -24.02
N ALA A 243 -13.08 7.31 -23.24
CA ALA A 243 -13.37 7.31 -21.79
C ALA A 243 -14.65 6.53 -21.40
N ARG A 244 -15.57 6.38 -22.36
CA ARG A 244 -16.82 5.62 -22.24
C ARG A 244 -16.61 4.11 -21.96
N ASP A 245 -15.53 3.50 -22.45
CA ASP A 245 -15.29 2.06 -22.25
C ASP A 245 -14.57 1.76 -20.93
N PHE A 246 -13.78 2.71 -20.42
CA PHE A 246 -13.12 2.59 -19.10
C PHE A 246 -14.13 2.67 -17.96
N LEU A 247 -15.08 3.62 -18.02
CA LEU A 247 -16.17 3.70 -17.05
C LEU A 247 -17.06 2.44 -17.08
N ARG A 248 -17.25 1.85 -18.25
CA ARG A 248 -17.99 0.58 -18.37
C ARG A 248 -17.25 -0.57 -17.70
N ASN A 249 -15.93 -0.64 -17.78
CA ASN A 249 -15.14 -1.71 -17.18
C ASN A 249 -14.84 -1.52 -15.67
N CYS A 250 -14.86 -0.28 -15.18
CA CYS A 250 -14.69 0.01 -13.74
C CYS A 250 -16.01 -0.01 -12.95
N LEU A 251 -17.17 0.10 -13.61
CA LEU A 251 -18.49 0.16 -12.98
C LEU A 251 -19.44 -0.98 -13.39
N SER A 252 -19.00 -1.92 -14.23
CA SER A 252 -19.78 -3.14 -14.47
C SER A 252 -19.43 -4.16 -13.40
N PRO A 253 -20.41 -4.69 -12.65
CA PRO A 253 -20.19 -5.89 -11.86
C PRO A 253 -19.87 -7.03 -12.84
N LYS A 254 -18.72 -7.69 -12.64
CA LYS A 254 -18.50 -9.04 -13.15
C LYS A 254 -19.20 -10.03 -12.23
#